data_AF-A0A0E0MRJ0-F1
#
_entry.id   AF-A0A0E0MRJ0-F1
#
_cell.length_a   1.000
_cell.length_b   1.000
_cell.length_c   1.000
_cell.angle_alpha   90.00
_cell.angle_beta   90.00
_cell.angle_gamma   90.00
#
_symmetry.space_group_name_H-M   'P 1'
#
loop_
_entity.id
_entity.type
_entity.pdbx_description
1 polymer ?
#
loop_
_entity_poly.entity_id
_entity_poly.type
_entity_poly.pdbx_seq_one_letter_code
_entity_poly.pdbx_strand_id
1 'polypeptide(L)'
;MSSWLRSAVSKAVEAGGRSGVARAVLGYADAVAHHAGQAVAEGAKILNDRMSTQNYKSVKKMVKRLEEAAVSSRGEDRLQVLRHWLRALQEVEAQLGGLDGAAEQNAHSSEPNTSKPPFARVLFYDADIGGAPMNFRDVFLYSQALEGITLSMILQAPNEEEVPLLLEIFGLCLTGGKEINNAIMSSIQDLAKSFSNYHDEVLVKREELLQFTQSAISGLKRNSDIMRIDAEAVELWKKLNEKETSRVQQTQEDHAKTTERTSATTVEVDKLKVLATSLSNSSSKAEKRILDHRRQKEEALNFRAKKENEVSAVEKELTAEISELEKQRDELEARLKKVNISLNAAIGRLKQTREERDQFDEANNQMIFSLKAKDNELSKSITSCNVEAGVVKTWINFLEDTWQLQSSYNEQKEKRTKDVSTEHDNEELSEKTSPQKSLEEEYLETEKKIVIAFSITDHMKKLFYSEQGVNSRRDDEDVRNLFSEIEKLRERFESVERPTLDIEVRRAKVPTKERAESSPSPVQVPSTPKAETVVSPKSPAKPDQPLDLDSELAKLELEFGQVNKYSPEEISGWEFDELEEELRADISKSQ
;
A
#
# COMPACT_ATOMS: atom_id res chain seq x y z
N MET A 1 -20.41 -3.07 -48.21
CA MET A 1 -21.14 -1.78 -48.29
C MET A 1 -22.58 -2.01 -47.90
N SER A 2 -23.01 -1.31 -46.85
CA SER A 2 -23.95 -1.79 -45.85
C SER A 2 -25.42 -1.48 -46.15
N SER A 3 -26.27 -2.32 -45.57
CA SER A 3 -27.75 -2.41 -45.59
C SER A 3 -28.53 -1.09 -45.50
N TRP A 4 -27.90 0.01 -45.05
CA TRP A 4 -28.55 1.30 -44.90
C TRP A 4 -28.90 1.97 -46.25
N LEU A 5 -28.06 1.81 -47.27
CA LEU A 5 -28.34 2.33 -48.63
C LEU A 5 -29.53 1.61 -49.27
N ARG A 6 -29.64 0.30 -49.09
CA ARG A 6 -30.80 -0.50 -49.52
C ARG A 6 -32.07 -0.07 -48.78
N SER A 7 -31.98 0.17 -47.47
CA SER A 7 -33.12 0.60 -46.64
C SER A 7 -33.61 2.01 -46.98
N ALA A 8 -32.70 2.94 -47.26
CA ALA A 8 -33.03 4.32 -47.63
C ALA A 8 -33.72 4.39 -49.01
N VAL A 9 -33.26 3.60 -49.98
CA VAL A 9 -33.85 3.55 -51.31
C VAL A 9 -35.22 2.84 -51.31
N SER A 10 -35.39 1.76 -50.54
CA SER A 10 -36.71 1.14 -50.36
C SER A 10 -37.73 2.08 -49.70
N LYS A 11 -37.31 2.84 -48.67
CA LYS A 11 -38.18 3.84 -48.02
C LYS A 11 -38.55 5.02 -48.92
N ALA A 12 -37.65 5.43 -49.82
CA ALA A 12 -37.94 6.48 -50.81
C ALA A 12 -38.94 6.02 -51.88
N VAL A 13 -38.96 4.73 -52.22
CA VAL A 13 -39.92 4.13 -53.18
C VAL A 13 -41.29 3.91 -52.56
N GLU A 14 -41.38 3.62 -51.25
CA GLU A 14 -42.66 3.54 -50.52
C GLU A 14 -43.35 4.91 -50.36
N ALA A 15 -42.56 5.98 -50.25
CA ALA A 15 -43.08 7.35 -50.13
C ALA A 15 -43.51 7.98 -51.47
N GLY A 16 -42.99 7.47 -52.60
CA GLY A 16 -43.24 8.00 -53.94
C GLY A 16 -44.06 7.02 -54.79
N GLY A 17 -45.38 7.18 -54.78
CA GLY A 17 -46.33 6.31 -55.48
C GLY A 17 -45.90 5.81 -56.87
N ARG A 18 -46.06 4.50 -57.06
CA ARG A 18 -46.01 3.68 -58.30
C ARG A 18 -45.78 4.47 -59.61
N SER A 19 -44.52 4.74 -59.95
CA SER A 19 -44.13 5.15 -61.31
C SER A 19 -43.06 4.22 -61.89
N GLY A 20 -43.17 3.90 -63.19
CA GLY A 20 -42.30 2.94 -63.88
C GLY A 20 -40.82 3.34 -63.93
N VAL A 21 -40.51 4.62 -63.73
CA VAL A 21 -39.15 5.17 -63.70
C VAL A 21 -38.41 4.75 -62.43
N ALA A 22 -39.09 4.69 -61.28
CA ALA A 22 -38.49 4.23 -60.02
C ALA A 22 -38.02 2.77 -60.11
N ARG A 23 -38.77 1.91 -60.83
CA ARG A 23 -38.40 0.50 -61.04
C ARG A 23 -37.20 0.34 -61.99
N ALA A 24 -37.09 1.19 -63.01
CA ALA A 24 -35.96 1.17 -63.94
C ALA A 24 -34.66 1.68 -63.29
N VAL A 25 -34.74 2.73 -62.45
CA VAL A 25 -33.60 3.23 -61.68
C VAL A 25 -33.18 2.23 -60.61
N LEU A 26 -34.12 1.56 -59.94
CA LEU A 26 -33.82 0.48 -59.00
C LEU A 26 -33.17 -0.71 -59.72
N GLY A 27 -33.66 -1.10 -60.90
CA GLY A 27 -33.08 -2.19 -61.69
C GLY A 27 -31.68 -1.87 -62.21
N TYR A 28 -31.41 -0.64 -62.64
CA TYR A 28 -30.07 -0.21 -63.04
C TYR A 28 -29.11 -0.10 -61.85
N ALA A 29 -29.59 0.42 -60.71
CA ALA A 29 -28.79 0.50 -59.49
C ALA A 29 -28.48 -0.89 -58.92
N ASP A 30 -29.45 -1.81 -58.95
CA ASP A 30 -29.27 -3.19 -58.50
C ASP A 30 -28.37 -3.97 -59.47
N ALA A 31 -28.46 -3.73 -60.78
CA ALA A 31 -27.55 -4.29 -61.78
C ALA A 31 -26.12 -3.77 -61.63
N VAL A 32 -25.92 -2.46 -61.40
CA VAL A 32 -24.59 -1.89 -61.14
C VAL A 32 -24.04 -2.38 -59.81
N ALA A 33 -24.87 -2.50 -58.77
CA ALA A 33 -24.47 -3.06 -57.48
C ALA A 33 -24.12 -4.56 -57.60
N HIS A 34 -24.85 -5.32 -58.41
CA HIS A 34 -24.53 -6.72 -58.70
C HIS A 34 -23.25 -6.84 -59.50
N HIS A 35 -23.05 -6.03 -60.56
CA HIS A 35 -21.85 -6.11 -61.40
C HIS A 35 -20.61 -5.61 -60.68
N ALA A 36 -20.72 -4.55 -59.87
CA ALA A 36 -19.63 -4.09 -59.00
C ALA A 36 -19.37 -5.08 -57.87
N GLY A 37 -20.42 -5.69 -57.31
CA GLY A 37 -20.30 -6.77 -56.32
C GLY A 37 -19.61 -8.01 -56.89
N GLN A 38 -19.92 -8.39 -58.13
CA GLN A 38 -19.26 -9.49 -58.84
C GLN A 38 -17.82 -9.14 -59.24
N ALA A 39 -17.55 -7.95 -59.76
CA ALA A 39 -16.19 -7.54 -60.11
C ALA A 39 -15.27 -7.45 -58.87
N VAL A 40 -15.80 -7.02 -57.73
CA VAL A 40 -15.07 -7.02 -56.44
C VAL A 40 -14.94 -8.43 -55.87
N ALA A 41 -15.97 -9.28 -55.98
CA ALA A 41 -15.90 -10.67 -55.54
C ALA A 41 -15.01 -11.55 -56.43
N GLU A 42 -14.96 -11.28 -57.74
CA GLU A 42 -14.07 -11.93 -58.70
C GLU A 42 -12.64 -11.42 -58.53
N GLY A 43 -12.44 -10.11 -58.29
CA GLY A 43 -11.14 -9.56 -57.89
C GLY A 43 -10.64 -10.13 -56.56
N ALA A 44 -11.53 -10.32 -55.58
CA ALA A 44 -11.24 -10.99 -54.32
C ALA A 44 -10.97 -12.49 -54.50
N LYS A 45 -11.66 -13.18 -55.41
CA LYS A 45 -11.38 -14.59 -55.77
C LYS A 45 -10.03 -14.76 -56.47
N ILE A 46 -9.66 -13.86 -57.38
CA ILE A 46 -8.36 -13.89 -58.08
C ILE A 46 -7.21 -13.60 -57.10
N LEU A 47 -7.43 -12.72 -56.12
CA LEU A 47 -6.51 -12.49 -55.01
C LEU A 47 -6.45 -13.72 -54.07
N ASN A 48 -7.58 -14.35 -53.76
CA ASN A 48 -7.65 -15.52 -52.88
C ASN A 48 -7.04 -16.78 -53.53
N ASP A 49 -7.21 -16.99 -54.83
CA ASP A 49 -6.60 -18.09 -55.58
C ASP A 49 -5.07 -17.93 -55.72
N ARG A 50 -4.56 -16.69 -55.74
CA ARG A 50 -3.11 -16.41 -55.62
C ARG A 50 -2.60 -16.47 -54.17
N MET A 51 -3.44 -16.24 -53.16
CA MET A 51 -3.08 -16.31 -51.73
C MET A 51 -3.10 -17.73 -51.16
N SER A 52 -3.89 -18.65 -51.71
CA SER A 52 -4.00 -20.04 -51.24
C SER A 52 -2.73 -20.88 -51.45
N THR A 53 -1.75 -20.37 -52.21
CA THR A 53 -0.48 -21.06 -52.52
C THR A 53 0.69 -20.69 -51.59
N GLN A 54 0.53 -19.73 -50.67
CA GLN A 54 1.53 -19.39 -49.65
C GLN A 54 0.98 -19.67 -48.24
N ASN A 55 1.67 -20.52 -47.48
CA ASN A 55 1.25 -20.92 -46.14
C ASN A 55 1.63 -19.82 -45.12
N TYR A 56 0.75 -18.84 -44.92
CA TYR A 56 0.95 -17.71 -44.01
C TYR A 56 0.78 -18.12 -42.54
N LYS A 57 1.64 -17.59 -41.66
CA LYS A 57 1.49 -17.77 -40.20
C LYS A 57 0.62 -16.67 -39.61
N SER A 58 -0.06 -16.97 -38.50
CA SER A 58 -0.90 -15.96 -37.81
C SER A 58 -0.05 -14.89 -37.14
N VAL A 59 -0.35 -13.62 -37.43
CA VAL A 59 0.28 -12.44 -36.79
C VAL A 59 -0.03 -12.46 -35.31
N LYS A 60 -1.29 -12.64 -34.91
CA LYS A 60 -1.71 -12.63 -33.49
C LYS A 60 -0.98 -13.67 -32.65
N LYS A 61 -0.84 -14.90 -33.17
CA LYS A 61 -0.12 -15.97 -32.46
C LYS A 61 1.36 -15.62 -32.29
N MET A 62 1.97 -15.01 -33.30
CA MET A 62 3.37 -14.59 -33.23
C MET A 62 3.58 -13.43 -32.26
N VAL A 63 2.74 -12.39 -32.32
CA VAL A 63 2.74 -11.24 -31.41
C VAL A 63 2.64 -11.71 -29.96
N LYS A 64 1.65 -12.55 -29.65
CA LYS A 64 1.46 -13.09 -28.30
C LYS A 64 2.72 -13.80 -27.78
N ARG A 65 3.34 -14.65 -28.61
CA ARG A 65 4.59 -15.35 -28.25
C ARG A 65 5.76 -14.40 -28.01
N LEU A 66 5.90 -13.35 -28.83
CA LEU A 66 6.96 -12.36 -28.67
C LEU A 66 6.79 -11.57 -27.36
N GLU A 67 5.56 -11.14 -27.06
CA GLU A 67 5.24 -10.40 -25.85
C GLU A 67 5.41 -11.24 -24.59
N GLU A 68 4.95 -12.50 -24.62
CA GLU A 68 5.15 -13.45 -23.50
C GLU A 68 6.64 -13.70 -23.24
N ALA A 69 7.44 -13.93 -24.29
CA ALA A 69 8.89 -14.12 -24.17
C ALA A 69 9.61 -12.86 -23.67
N ALA A 70 9.16 -11.67 -24.06
CA ALA A 70 9.70 -10.40 -23.58
C ALA A 70 9.51 -10.22 -22.06
N VAL A 71 8.33 -10.60 -21.56
CA VAL A 71 7.93 -10.40 -20.16
C VAL A 71 8.45 -11.51 -19.24
N SER A 72 8.56 -12.74 -19.72
CA SER A 72 8.98 -13.91 -18.92
C SER A 72 10.49 -14.09 -18.84
N SER A 73 11.24 -13.65 -19.86
CA SER A 73 12.68 -13.91 -19.93
C SER A 73 13.49 -13.11 -18.90
N ARG A 74 14.43 -13.78 -18.23
CA ARG A 74 15.35 -13.19 -17.23
C ARG A 74 16.74 -13.78 -17.43
N GLY A 75 17.79 -12.98 -17.23
CA GLY A 75 19.19 -13.44 -17.31
C GLY A 75 19.51 -14.22 -18.60
N GLU A 76 19.94 -15.47 -18.46
CA GLU A 76 20.39 -16.30 -19.59
C GLU A 76 19.28 -16.57 -20.62
N ASP A 77 18.03 -16.76 -20.18
CA ASP A 77 16.89 -16.96 -21.09
C ASP A 77 16.65 -15.70 -21.94
N ARG A 78 16.82 -14.52 -21.33
CA ARG A 78 16.70 -13.24 -22.02
C ARG A 78 17.78 -13.06 -23.08
N LEU A 79 19.01 -13.46 -22.76
CA LEU A 79 20.13 -13.47 -23.68
C LEU A 79 19.88 -14.39 -24.89
N GLN A 80 19.30 -15.58 -24.69
CA GLN A 80 18.91 -16.47 -25.79
C GLN A 80 17.81 -15.88 -26.67
N VAL A 81 16.79 -15.26 -26.06
CA VAL A 81 15.70 -14.57 -26.78
C VAL A 81 16.26 -13.44 -27.65
N LEU A 82 17.15 -12.61 -27.12
CA LEU A 82 17.81 -11.53 -27.86
C LEU A 82 18.60 -12.06 -29.05
N ARG A 83 19.40 -13.12 -28.86
CA ARG A 83 20.16 -13.75 -29.96
C ARG A 83 19.23 -14.30 -31.05
N HIS A 84 18.11 -14.91 -30.67
CA HIS A 84 17.14 -15.45 -31.62
C HIS A 84 16.45 -14.35 -32.42
N TRP A 85 15.98 -13.29 -31.75
CA TRP A 85 15.32 -12.16 -32.40
C TRP A 85 16.26 -11.38 -33.30
N LEU A 86 17.49 -11.12 -32.85
CA LEU A 86 18.50 -10.42 -33.64
C LEU A 86 18.79 -11.16 -34.95
N ARG A 87 18.99 -12.48 -34.89
CA ARG A 87 19.21 -13.31 -36.10
C ARG A 87 18.02 -13.20 -37.06
N ALA A 88 16.80 -13.30 -36.55
CA ALA A 88 15.60 -13.19 -37.38
C ALA A 88 15.44 -11.79 -38.02
N LEU A 89 15.82 -10.72 -37.31
CA LEU A 89 15.79 -9.35 -37.83
C LEU A 89 16.87 -9.12 -38.89
N GLN A 90 18.10 -9.60 -38.67
CA GLN A 90 19.20 -9.53 -39.64
C GLN A 90 18.86 -10.29 -40.93
N GLU A 91 18.20 -11.45 -40.83
CA GLU A 91 17.77 -12.21 -42.02
C GLU A 91 16.76 -11.41 -42.87
N VAL A 92 15.87 -10.64 -42.24
CA VAL A 92 14.90 -9.80 -42.95
C VAL A 92 15.60 -8.61 -43.62
N GLU A 93 16.54 -7.97 -42.92
CA GLU A 93 17.30 -6.85 -43.47
C GLU A 93 18.16 -7.27 -44.68
N ALA A 94 18.80 -8.45 -44.61
CA ALA A 94 19.59 -9.01 -45.71
C ALA A 94 18.77 -9.25 -46.99
N GLN A 95 17.45 -9.49 -46.88
CA GLN A 95 16.56 -9.62 -48.04
C GLN A 95 16.16 -8.28 -48.63
N LEU A 96 16.05 -7.20 -47.84
CA LEU A 96 15.80 -5.86 -48.35
C LEU A 96 17.02 -5.28 -49.07
N GLY A 97 18.25 -5.58 -48.60
CA GLY A 97 19.50 -5.10 -49.20
C GLY A 97 19.92 -5.84 -50.48
N GLY A 98 19.32 -6.98 -50.80
CA GLY A 98 19.73 -7.86 -51.91
C GLY A 98 19.21 -7.50 -53.31
N LEU A 99 18.49 -6.38 -53.47
CA LEU A 99 17.95 -5.96 -54.77
C LEU A 99 18.87 -5.03 -55.60
N ASP A 100 19.99 -4.56 -55.03
CA ASP A 100 20.94 -3.67 -55.72
C ASP A 100 22.38 -4.22 -55.64
N GLY A 101 22.88 -4.80 -56.73
CA GLY A 101 24.33 -5.02 -56.93
C GLY A 101 24.72 -6.34 -57.62
N ALA A 102 25.25 -6.23 -58.84
CA ALA A 102 25.91 -7.31 -59.57
C ALA A 102 27.44 -7.37 -59.31
N ALA A 103 28.04 -8.54 -59.63
CA ALA A 103 29.47 -8.95 -59.64
C ALA A 103 30.01 -9.56 -58.33
N GLU A 104 30.09 -10.90 -58.18
CA GLU A 104 31.10 -11.88 -58.69
C GLU A 104 32.29 -12.11 -57.73
N GLN A 105 32.44 -13.32 -57.14
CA GLN A 105 33.35 -14.39 -57.60
C GLN A 105 33.41 -15.62 -56.65
N ASN A 106 33.37 -16.78 -57.31
CA ASN A 106 33.59 -18.18 -56.94
C ASN A 106 34.36 -18.58 -55.66
N ALA A 107 33.79 -19.55 -54.93
CA ALA A 107 34.48 -20.78 -54.50
C ALA A 107 33.48 -21.94 -54.23
N HIS A 108 33.51 -22.99 -55.06
CA HIS A 108 32.99 -24.34 -54.78
C HIS A 108 33.88 -25.02 -53.70
N SER A 109 33.50 -25.98 -52.86
CA SER A 109 32.30 -26.79 -52.62
C SER A 109 32.53 -27.64 -51.36
N SER A 110 31.50 -27.88 -50.55
CA SER A 110 31.22 -29.20 -49.93
C SER A 110 29.84 -29.19 -49.27
N GLU A 111 28.87 -29.74 -50.03
CA GLU A 111 27.64 -30.48 -49.71
C GLU A 111 26.88 -30.40 -48.35
N PRO A 112 25.57 -30.73 -48.39
CA PRO A 112 24.52 -29.95 -47.76
C PRO A 112 23.97 -30.64 -46.51
N ASN A 113 23.13 -29.94 -45.75
CA ASN A 113 21.89 -30.45 -45.13
C ASN A 113 21.40 -29.46 -44.08
N THR A 114 20.43 -28.62 -44.43
CA THR A 114 19.30 -28.30 -43.56
C THR A 114 18.18 -27.76 -44.44
N SER A 115 17.21 -28.63 -44.75
CA SER A 115 15.97 -28.28 -45.41
C SER A 115 15.07 -27.50 -44.45
N LYS A 116 15.36 -26.21 -44.22
CA LYS A 116 14.38 -25.25 -43.67
C LYS A 116 14.43 -23.97 -44.50
N PRO A 117 13.29 -23.42 -44.96
CA PRO A 117 13.31 -22.11 -45.59
C PRO A 117 13.82 -21.06 -44.57
N PRO A 118 14.64 -20.09 -44.99
CA PRO A 118 15.11 -19.00 -44.11
C PRO A 118 13.94 -18.32 -43.41
N PHE A 119 14.10 -17.91 -42.15
CA PHE A 119 13.02 -17.32 -41.33
C PHE A 119 12.45 -16.06 -42.00
N ALA A 120 13.28 -15.34 -42.75
CA ALA A 120 12.88 -14.16 -43.52
C ALA A 120 11.93 -14.42 -44.71
N ARG A 121 11.76 -15.66 -45.18
CA ARG A 121 10.72 -15.99 -46.19
C ARG A 121 9.34 -16.27 -45.58
N VAL A 122 9.24 -16.28 -44.25
CA VAL A 122 7.98 -16.53 -43.54
C VAL A 122 7.20 -15.21 -43.44
N LEU A 123 6.08 -15.14 -44.16
CA LEU A 123 5.14 -14.03 -44.09
C LEU A 123 4.00 -14.35 -43.12
N PHE A 124 3.54 -13.32 -42.43
CA PHE A 124 2.48 -13.38 -41.43
C PHE A 124 1.25 -12.61 -41.91
N TYR A 125 0.07 -13.19 -41.74
CA TYR A 125 -1.17 -12.57 -42.16
C TYR A 125 -2.35 -13.12 -41.35
N ASP A 126 -3.24 -12.23 -40.91
CA ASP A 126 -4.56 -12.58 -40.38
C ASP A 126 -5.62 -11.72 -41.12
N ALA A 127 -6.71 -12.34 -41.57
CA ALA A 127 -7.69 -11.70 -42.45
C ALA A 127 -8.43 -10.49 -41.84
N ASP A 128 -8.42 -10.37 -40.51
CA ASP A 128 -9.11 -9.33 -39.75
C ASP A 128 -8.21 -8.16 -39.34
N ILE A 129 -6.89 -8.29 -39.48
CA ILE A 129 -5.94 -7.19 -39.25
C ILE A 129 -5.94 -6.22 -40.45
N GLY A 130 -6.24 -6.72 -41.65
CA GLY A 130 -6.20 -5.93 -42.88
C GLY A 130 -4.78 -5.53 -43.30
N GLY A 131 -4.60 -5.20 -44.57
CA GLY A 131 -3.28 -4.79 -45.12
C GLY A 131 -2.51 -5.92 -45.79
N ALA A 132 -1.26 -5.65 -46.15
CA ALA A 132 -0.38 -6.61 -46.83
C ALA A 132 0.23 -7.62 -45.84
N PRO A 133 0.61 -8.84 -46.28
CA PRO A 133 1.35 -9.78 -45.45
C PRO A 133 2.62 -9.16 -44.86
N MET A 134 2.82 -9.36 -43.56
CA MET A 134 3.89 -8.76 -42.77
C MET A 134 5.12 -9.69 -42.71
N ASN A 135 6.33 -9.15 -42.79
CA ASN A 135 7.53 -9.90 -42.47
C ASN A 135 7.78 -9.93 -40.94
N PHE A 136 8.81 -10.66 -40.48
CA PHE A 136 9.09 -10.76 -39.04
C PHE A 136 9.38 -9.39 -38.40
N ARG A 137 10.09 -8.48 -39.07
CA ARG A 137 10.39 -7.13 -38.56
C ARG A 137 9.11 -6.32 -38.36
N ASP A 138 8.17 -6.41 -39.30
CA ASP A 138 6.86 -5.74 -39.19
C ASP A 138 6.05 -6.28 -38.01
N VAL A 139 5.99 -7.62 -37.85
CA VAL A 139 5.29 -8.25 -36.71
C VAL A 139 5.97 -7.93 -35.38
N PHE A 140 7.30 -7.90 -35.36
CA PHE A 140 8.09 -7.55 -34.19
C PHE A 140 7.85 -6.11 -33.74
N LEU A 141 7.84 -5.16 -34.68
CA LEU A 141 7.53 -3.75 -34.41
C LEU A 141 6.06 -3.52 -34.06
N TYR A 142 5.14 -4.31 -34.62
CA TYR A 142 3.71 -4.28 -34.26
C TYR A 142 3.47 -4.76 -32.82
N SER A 143 4.24 -5.73 -32.33
CA SER A 143 4.15 -6.25 -30.96
C SER A 143 4.74 -5.31 -29.90
N GLN A 144 4.44 -5.55 -28.62
CA GLN A 144 5.11 -4.89 -27.47
C GLN A 144 6.43 -5.54 -27.04
N ALA A 145 7.03 -6.39 -27.87
CA ALA A 145 8.18 -7.19 -27.48
C ALA A 145 9.44 -6.34 -27.20
N LEU A 146 9.67 -5.29 -27.97
CA LEU A 146 10.81 -4.38 -27.78
C LEU A 146 10.66 -3.52 -26.52
N GLU A 147 9.43 -3.14 -26.18
CA GLU A 147 9.10 -2.49 -24.93
C GLU A 147 9.30 -3.45 -23.75
N GLY A 148 8.73 -4.64 -23.81
CA GLY A 148 8.81 -5.64 -22.76
C GLY A 148 10.25 -6.06 -22.44
N ILE A 149 11.08 -6.28 -23.45
CA ILE A 149 12.49 -6.65 -23.25
C ILE A 149 13.28 -5.50 -22.62
N THR A 150 12.99 -4.25 -23.01
CA THR A 150 13.62 -3.05 -22.43
C THR A 150 13.22 -2.87 -20.96
N LEU A 151 11.93 -3.05 -20.63
CA LEU A 151 11.45 -3.00 -19.25
C LEU A 151 12.08 -4.11 -18.40
N SER A 152 12.25 -5.31 -18.96
CA SER A 152 12.92 -6.40 -18.25
C SER A 152 14.35 -6.03 -17.86
N MET A 153 15.08 -5.27 -18.70
CA MET A 153 16.45 -4.81 -18.43
C MET A 153 16.52 -3.68 -17.42
N ILE A 154 15.47 -2.87 -17.30
CA ILE A 154 15.34 -1.87 -16.23
C ILE A 154 15.04 -2.55 -14.90
N LEU A 155 14.18 -3.58 -14.90
CA LEU A 155 13.85 -4.35 -13.71
C LEU A 155 15.02 -5.23 -13.22
N GLN A 156 15.81 -5.76 -14.15
CA GLN A 156 17.01 -6.54 -13.88
C GLN A 156 18.11 -6.11 -14.85
N ALA A 157 19.13 -5.43 -14.31
CA ALA A 157 20.21 -4.82 -15.07
C ALA A 157 20.79 -5.78 -16.14
N PRO A 158 21.08 -5.27 -17.36
CA PRO A 158 21.57 -6.10 -18.44
C PRO A 158 23.03 -6.53 -18.23
N ASN A 159 23.34 -7.75 -18.62
CA ASN A 159 24.71 -8.29 -18.60
C ASN A 159 25.55 -7.68 -19.74
N GLU A 160 26.89 -7.78 -19.63
CA GLU A 160 27.83 -7.27 -20.66
C GLU A 160 27.55 -7.84 -22.06
N GLU A 161 27.01 -9.07 -22.15
CA GLU A 161 26.64 -9.70 -23.42
C GLU A 161 25.27 -9.25 -23.96
N GLU A 162 24.35 -8.82 -23.11
CA GLU A 162 22.99 -8.43 -23.52
C GLU A 162 22.96 -7.03 -24.15
N VAL A 163 23.82 -6.14 -23.64
CA VAL A 163 23.98 -4.75 -24.10
C VAL A 163 24.26 -4.64 -25.60
N PRO A 164 25.30 -5.31 -26.17
CA PRO A 164 25.58 -5.21 -27.60
C PRO A 164 24.45 -5.82 -28.47
N LEU A 165 23.78 -6.87 -27.99
CA LEU A 165 22.68 -7.50 -28.73
C LEU A 165 21.46 -6.57 -28.84
N LEU A 166 21.06 -5.93 -27.74
CA LEU A 166 19.93 -5.00 -27.77
C LEU A 166 20.27 -3.71 -28.55
N LEU A 167 21.52 -3.23 -28.48
CA LEU A 167 21.99 -2.13 -29.32
C LEU A 167 21.86 -2.42 -30.82
N GLU A 168 22.18 -3.65 -31.22
CA GLU A 168 22.04 -4.07 -32.62
C GLU A 168 20.56 -4.19 -33.02
N ILE A 169 19.72 -4.76 -32.16
CA ILE A 169 18.26 -4.78 -32.37
C ILE A 169 17.69 -3.36 -32.49
N PHE A 170 18.12 -2.41 -31.66
CA PHE A 170 17.75 -0.99 -31.81
C PHE A 170 18.23 -0.41 -33.13
N GLY A 171 19.40 -0.80 -33.63
CA GLY A 171 19.88 -0.43 -34.97
C GLY A 171 18.96 -0.89 -36.09
N LEU A 172 18.37 -2.08 -35.96
CA LEU A 172 17.46 -2.66 -36.94
C LEU A 172 16.02 -2.13 -36.82
N CYS A 173 15.61 -1.69 -35.63
CA CYS A 173 14.23 -1.34 -35.32
C CYS A 173 13.94 0.16 -35.22
N LEU A 174 14.90 0.96 -34.74
CA LEU A 174 14.71 2.37 -34.43
C LEU A 174 15.50 3.27 -35.38
N THR A 175 15.04 4.50 -35.55
CA THR A 175 15.76 5.55 -36.29
C THR A 175 16.60 6.42 -35.35
N GLY A 176 17.74 6.92 -35.83
CA GLY A 176 18.60 7.82 -35.04
C GLY A 176 20.11 7.52 -35.10
N GLY A 177 20.51 6.45 -35.76
CA GLY A 177 21.92 6.10 -35.87
C GLY A 177 22.51 5.55 -34.57
N LYS A 178 23.81 5.22 -34.60
CA LYS A 178 24.47 4.50 -33.51
C LYS A 178 24.58 5.35 -32.25
N GLU A 179 24.70 6.66 -32.40
CA GLU A 179 24.83 7.63 -31.32
C GLU A 179 23.56 7.71 -30.47
N ILE A 180 22.39 7.78 -31.12
CA ILE A 180 21.10 7.82 -30.43
C ILE A 180 20.82 6.47 -29.76
N ASN A 181 21.09 5.36 -30.44
CA ASN A 181 20.91 4.02 -29.85
C ASN A 181 21.81 3.79 -28.63
N ASN A 182 23.06 4.28 -28.67
CA ASN A 182 23.96 4.26 -27.51
C ASN A 182 23.42 5.11 -26.36
N ALA A 183 22.90 6.31 -26.64
CA ALA A 183 22.32 7.18 -25.62
C ALA A 183 21.06 6.55 -24.97
N ILE A 184 20.21 5.90 -25.76
CA ILE A 184 19.05 5.14 -25.27
C ILE A 184 19.52 4.01 -24.36
N MET A 185 20.53 3.24 -24.78
CA MET A 185 21.09 2.14 -23.99
C MET A 185 21.70 2.62 -22.66
N SER A 186 22.49 3.70 -22.67
CA SER A 186 23.02 4.30 -21.45
C SER A 186 21.90 4.76 -20.52
N SER A 187 20.83 5.35 -21.08
CA SER A 187 19.65 5.74 -20.30
C SER A 187 18.96 4.54 -19.65
N ILE A 188 18.83 3.41 -20.38
CA ILE A 188 18.28 2.16 -19.85
C ILE A 188 19.15 1.61 -18.72
N GLN A 189 20.48 1.64 -18.85
CA GLN A 189 21.40 1.19 -17.81
C GLN A 189 21.34 2.09 -16.56
N ASP A 190 21.21 3.40 -16.75
CA ASP A 190 21.07 4.35 -15.64
C ASP A 190 19.70 4.18 -14.95
N LEU A 191 18.62 3.99 -15.71
CA LEU A 191 17.31 3.60 -15.18
C LEU A 191 17.41 2.30 -14.38
N ALA A 192 18.09 1.26 -14.88
CA ALA A 192 18.26 0.00 -14.17
C ALA A 192 18.98 0.17 -12.82
N LYS A 193 20.02 1.01 -12.76
CA LYS A 193 20.72 1.36 -11.51
C LYS A 193 19.84 2.16 -10.54
N SER A 194 19.02 3.08 -11.06
CA SER A 194 18.07 3.82 -10.24
C SER A 194 16.97 2.91 -9.68
N PHE A 195 16.44 1.99 -10.49
CA PHE A 195 15.41 1.02 -10.10
C PHE A 195 15.92 -0.07 -9.15
N SER A 196 17.22 -0.40 -9.15
CA SER A 196 17.78 -1.39 -8.21
C SER A 196 17.74 -0.91 -6.76
N ASN A 197 17.78 0.41 -6.54
CA ASN A 197 17.70 1.02 -5.21
C ASN A 197 16.30 1.56 -4.89
N TYR A 198 15.37 1.47 -5.84
CA TYR A 198 14.01 1.99 -5.71
C TYR A 198 13.14 1.04 -4.88
N HIS A 199 12.72 1.49 -3.70
CA HIS A 199 11.67 0.86 -2.92
C HIS A 199 10.34 1.58 -3.22
N ASP A 200 9.23 0.85 -3.25
CA ASP A 200 7.90 1.29 -3.72
C ASP A 200 7.21 2.35 -2.84
N GLU A 201 7.97 3.25 -2.23
CA GLU A 201 7.50 4.17 -1.21
C GLU A 201 7.30 5.61 -1.74
N VAL A 202 6.02 6.00 -1.72
CA VAL A 202 5.45 7.30 -1.28
C VAL A 202 4.85 8.25 -2.33
N LEU A 203 5.24 8.29 -3.62
CA LEU A 203 4.57 9.23 -4.57
C LEU A 203 4.27 8.73 -5.99
N VAL A 204 5.10 7.87 -6.59
CA VAL A 204 4.89 7.37 -7.95
C VAL A 204 5.06 5.86 -7.94
N LYS A 205 4.08 5.12 -8.46
CA LYS A 205 4.17 3.66 -8.49
C LYS A 205 5.24 3.22 -9.47
N ARG A 206 5.97 2.15 -9.16
CA ARG A 206 6.95 1.54 -10.07
C ARG A 206 6.34 1.24 -11.44
N GLU A 207 5.08 0.81 -11.49
CA GLU A 207 4.36 0.57 -12.74
C GLU A 207 4.18 1.85 -13.57
N GLU A 208 3.92 2.99 -12.94
CA GLU A 208 3.76 4.29 -13.62
C GLU A 208 5.08 4.75 -14.25
N LEU A 209 6.20 4.56 -13.56
CA LEU A 209 7.53 4.85 -14.12
C LEU A 209 7.90 3.94 -15.29
N LEU A 210 7.53 2.66 -15.21
CA LEU A 210 7.71 1.71 -16.30
C LEU A 210 6.80 2.05 -17.49
N GLN A 211 5.58 2.56 -17.26
CA GLN A 211 4.70 3.05 -18.33
C GLN A 211 5.29 4.24 -19.11
N PHE A 212 6.00 5.16 -18.45
CA PHE A 212 6.70 6.24 -19.15
C PHE A 212 7.81 5.70 -20.06
N THR A 213 8.56 4.72 -19.58
CA THR A 213 9.60 4.06 -20.39
C THR A 213 8.99 3.32 -21.57
N GLN A 214 7.93 2.54 -21.33
CA GLN A 214 7.18 1.84 -22.38
C GLN A 214 6.68 2.83 -23.45
N SER A 215 6.08 3.94 -23.03
CA SER A 215 5.58 4.98 -23.92
C SER A 215 6.69 5.64 -24.74
N ALA A 216 7.86 5.87 -24.15
CA ALA A 216 9.02 6.42 -24.86
C ALA A 216 9.53 5.47 -25.96
N ILE A 217 9.68 4.17 -25.66
CA ILE A 217 10.12 3.17 -26.64
C ILE A 217 9.06 2.98 -27.74
N SER A 218 7.77 2.92 -27.40
CA SER A 218 6.70 2.89 -28.40
C SER A 218 6.68 4.15 -29.28
N GLY A 219 6.98 5.32 -28.73
CA GLY A 219 7.15 6.56 -29.49
C GLY A 219 8.29 6.49 -30.49
N LEU A 220 9.44 5.94 -30.09
CA LEU A 220 10.60 5.72 -30.96
C LEU A 220 10.29 4.75 -32.11
N LYS A 221 9.56 3.66 -31.85
CA LYS A 221 9.10 2.71 -32.89
C LYS A 221 8.20 3.39 -33.92
N ARG A 222 7.20 4.16 -33.45
CA ARG A 222 6.29 4.91 -34.34
C ARG A 222 7.05 5.92 -35.20
N ASN A 223 8.05 6.60 -34.64
CA ASN A 223 8.87 7.54 -35.38
C ASN A 223 9.67 6.84 -36.50
N SER A 224 10.18 5.64 -36.23
CA SER A 224 10.83 4.78 -37.24
C SER A 224 9.88 4.41 -38.38
N ASP A 225 8.65 4.01 -38.06
CA ASP A 225 7.63 3.68 -39.06
C ASP A 225 7.19 4.89 -39.90
N ILE A 226 7.02 6.06 -39.29
CA ILE A 226 6.67 7.30 -40.01
C ILE A 226 7.74 7.63 -41.05
N MET A 227 9.03 7.57 -40.67
CA MET A 227 10.12 7.86 -41.62
C MET A 227 10.18 6.85 -42.77
N ARG A 228 9.88 5.58 -42.50
CA ARG A 228 9.77 4.55 -43.56
C ARG A 228 8.60 4.86 -44.51
N ILE A 229 7.43 5.18 -43.97
CA ILE A 229 6.25 5.54 -44.77
C ILE A 229 6.53 6.78 -45.62
N ASP A 230 7.20 7.79 -45.06
CA ASP A 230 7.60 8.99 -45.79
C ASP A 230 8.56 8.66 -46.95
N ALA A 231 9.53 7.77 -46.74
CA ALA A 231 10.44 7.31 -47.78
C ALA A 231 9.71 6.55 -48.90
N GLU A 232 8.81 5.63 -48.54
CA GLU A 232 7.96 4.89 -49.49
C GLU A 232 7.02 5.85 -50.26
N ALA A 233 6.45 6.85 -49.59
CA ALA A 233 5.59 7.86 -50.21
C ALA A 233 6.35 8.70 -51.25
N VAL A 234 7.60 9.08 -50.96
CA VAL A 234 8.47 9.79 -51.92
C VAL A 234 8.77 8.91 -53.14
N GLU A 235 9.04 7.63 -52.93
CA GLU A 235 9.30 6.70 -54.03
C GLU A 235 8.05 6.48 -54.91
N LEU A 236 6.87 6.36 -54.30
CA LEU A 236 5.59 6.25 -55.01
C LEU A 236 5.27 7.54 -55.78
N TRP A 237 5.54 8.71 -55.20
CA TRP A 237 5.40 10.00 -55.88
C TRP A 237 6.28 10.11 -57.13
N LYS A 238 7.53 9.64 -57.04
CA LYS A 238 8.44 9.59 -58.19
C LYS A 238 7.90 8.70 -59.31
N LYS A 239 7.44 7.49 -58.97
CA LYS A 239 6.84 6.54 -59.93
C LYS A 239 5.56 7.08 -60.59
N LEU A 240 4.78 7.91 -59.90
CA LEU A 240 3.57 8.53 -60.45
C LEU A 240 3.89 9.64 -61.45
N ASN A 241 4.86 10.50 -61.14
CA ASN A 241 5.28 11.59 -62.03
C ASN A 241 5.87 11.05 -63.33
N GLU A 242 6.69 9.99 -63.29
CA GLU A 242 7.25 9.32 -64.47
C GLU A 242 6.15 8.82 -65.43
N LYS A 243 5.03 8.29 -64.90
CA LYS A 243 3.88 7.85 -65.69
C LYS A 243 3.07 9.00 -66.31
N GLU A 244 2.96 10.15 -65.66
CA GLU A 244 2.22 11.31 -66.20
C GLU A 244 2.95 11.97 -67.38
N THR A 245 4.28 12.05 -67.33
CA THR A 245 5.12 12.55 -68.45
C THR A 245 4.98 11.70 -69.72
N SER A 246 4.62 10.43 -69.60
CA SER A 246 4.45 9.49 -70.71
C SER A 246 3.13 9.67 -71.48
N ARG A 247 2.16 10.41 -70.91
CA ARG A 247 0.80 10.57 -71.46
C ARG A 247 0.64 11.81 -72.35
N VAL A 248 1.58 12.75 -72.30
CA VAL A 248 1.48 14.07 -72.96
C VAL A 248 2.04 14.10 -74.40
N GLN A 249 2.75 13.06 -74.85
CA GLN A 249 3.46 13.08 -76.16
C GLN A 249 2.65 12.59 -77.38
N GLN A 250 1.35 12.26 -77.25
CA GLN A 250 0.63 11.50 -78.29
C GLN A 250 -0.41 12.26 -79.12
N THR A 251 -0.35 13.59 -79.25
CA THR A 251 -1.38 14.30 -80.04
C THR A 251 -0.88 15.54 -80.78
N GLN A 252 -0.23 15.37 -81.94
CA GLN A 252 -0.22 16.42 -82.98
C GLN A 252 0.26 15.92 -84.36
N GLU A 253 -0.61 16.00 -85.38
CA GLU A 253 -0.42 16.05 -86.86
C GLU A 253 -1.80 15.66 -87.47
N ASP A 254 -2.45 16.30 -88.45
CA ASP A 254 -2.02 17.14 -89.56
C ASP A 254 -3.21 17.96 -90.13
N HIS A 255 -2.91 19.08 -90.81
CA HIS A 255 -3.85 19.95 -91.53
C HIS A 255 -3.55 19.98 -93.04
N ALA A 256 -4.59 20.26 -93.87
CA ALA A 256 -4.64 20.91 -95.21
C ALA A 256 -5.49 20.12 -96.24
N LYS A 257 -6.26 20.66 -97.22
CA LYS A 257 -6.40 21.99 -97.84
C LYS A 257 -7.63 22.01 -98.80
N THR A 258 -8.36 23.16 -98.87
CA THR A 258 -8.99 23.89 -100.04
C THR A 258 -9.76 23.18 -101.17
N THR A 259 -10.75 23.70 -101.92
CA THR A 259 -11.68 24.88 -101.96
C THR A 259 -12.46 24.76 -103.29
N GLU A 260 -13.81 24.83 -103.30
CA GLU A 260 -14.61 25.09 -104.53
C GLU A 260 -15.83 25.96 -104.15
N ARG A 261 -15.78 27.26 -104.47
CA ARG A 261 -16.48 28.33 -103.72
C ARG A 261 -17.33 29.20 -104.64
N THR A 262 -18.65 28.99 -104.72
CA THR A 262 -19.67 30.08 -104.72
C THR A 262 -21.16 29.64 -104.69
N SER A 263 -21.52 28.39 -104.99
CA SER A 263 -22.88 27.83 -104.72
C SER A 263 -22.92 26.89 -103.52
N ALA A 264 -21.77 26.28 -103.17
CA ALA A 264 -21.55 25.59 -101.90
C ALA A 264 -21.56 26.55 -100.70
N THR A 265 -21.18 27.81 -100.89
CA THR A 265 -21.07 28.80 -99.79
C THR A 265 -22.39 29.14 -99.11
N THR A 266 -23.54 29.13 -99.81
CA THR A 266 -24.83 29.39 -99.17
C THR A 266 -25.30 28.18 -98.36
N VAL A 267 -25.13 26.96 -98.88
CA VAL A 267 -25.41 25.70 -98.18
C VAL A 267 -24.45 25.49 -97.00
N GLU A 268 -23.17 25.83 -97.14
CA GLU A 268 -22.19 25.81 -96.05
C GLU A 268 -22.50 26.84 -94.98
N VAL A 269 -22.90 28.07 -95.35
CA VAL A 269 -23.34 29.10 -94.40
C VAL A 269 -24.59 28.65 -93.64
N ASP A 270 -25.57 28.01 -94.28
CA ASP A 270 -26.76 27.52 -93.58
C ASP A 270 -26.45 26.30 -92.69
N LYS A 271 -25.54 25.40 -93.11
CA LYS A 271 -24.99 24.36 -92.22
C LYS A 271 -24.28 24.97 -91.02
N LEU A 272 -23.48 26.03 -91.21
CA LEU A 272 -22.80 26.73 -90.13
C LEU A 272 -23.79 27.44 -89.19
N LYS A 273 -24.90 28.00 -89.70
CA LYS A 273 -25.97 28.55 -88.86
C LYS A 273 -26.66 27.47 -88.03
N VAL A 274 -26.96 26.30 -88.60
CA VAL A 274 -27.53 25.16 -87.87
C VAL A 274 -26.56 24.63 -86.81
N LEU A 275 -25.26 24.59 -87.13
CA LEU A 275 -24.22 24.24 -86.16
C LEU A 275 -24.12 25.29 -85.05
N ALA A 276 -24.20 26.57 -85.38
CA ALA A 276 -24.16 27.66 -84.40
C ALA A 276 -25.38 27.61 -83.46
N THR A 277 -26.60 27.39 -83.98
CA THR A 277 -27.80 27.25 -83.15
C THR A 277 -27.76 25.97 -82.31
N SER A 278 -27.29 24.84 -82.86
CA SER A 278 -27.11 23.60 -82.10
C SER A 278 -26.07 23.74 -81.00
N LEU A 279 -24.95 24.43 -81.29
CA LEU A 279 -23.91 24.72 -80.31
C LEU A 279 -24.43 25.67 -79.23
N SER A 280 -25.18 26.70 -79.60
CA SER A 280 -25.83 27.61 -78.65
C SER A 280 -26.82 26.88 -77.74
N ASN A 281 -27.64 25.97 -78.28
CA ASN A 281 -28.58 25.14 -77.51
C ASN A 281 -27.84 24.17 -76.58
N SER A 282 -26.74 23.57 -77.05
CA SER A 282 -25.88 22.71 -76.24
C SER A 282 -25.20 23.49 -75.10
N SER A 283 -24.70 24.70 -75.39
CA SER A 283 -24.11 25.62 -74.40
C SER A 283 -25.13 26.00 -73.32
N SER A 284 -26.33 26.44 -73.72
CA SER A 284 -27.41 26.78 -72.79
C SER A 284 -27.79 25.59 -71.89
N LYS A 285 -27.83 24.37 -72.44
CA LYS A 285 -28.09 23.15 -71.66
C LYS A 285 -26.94 22.83 -70.70
N ALA A 286 -25.69 23.04 -71.10
CA ALA A 286 -24.52 22.88 -70.22
C ALA A 286 -24.52 23.93 -69.10
N GLU A 287 -24.80 25.19 -69.40
CA GLU A 287 -24.93 26.28 -68.42
C GLU A 287 -26.00 25.99 -67.38
N LYS A 288 -27.18 25.50 -67.81
CA LYS A 288 -28.24 25.09 -66.87
C LYS A 288 -27.78 23.97 -65.93
N ARG A 289 -27.09 22.94 -66.44
CA ARG A 289 -26.54 21.87 -65.60
C ARG A 289 -25.49 22.39 -64.62
N ILE A 290 -24.65 23.34 -65.05
CA ILE A 290 -23.65 23.98 -64.17
C ILE A 290 -24.36 24.74 -63.04
N LEU A 291 -25.44 25.48 -63.34
CA LEU A 291 -26.24 26.17 -62.32
C LEU A 291 -26.91 25.19 -61.35
N ASP A 292 -27.53 24.12 -61.86
CA ASP A 292 -28.17 23.11 -61.02
C ASP A 292 -27.15 22.41 -60.10
N HIS A 293 -25.98 22.04 -60.63
CA HIS A 293 -24.88 21.47 -59.82
C HIS A 293 -24.35 22.47 -58.78
N ARG A 294 -24.22 23.76 -59.14
CA ARG A 294 -23.78 24.81 -58.21
C ARG A 294 -24.77 24.97 -57.06
N ARG A 295 -26.07 24.96 -57.35
CA ARG A 295 -27.14 25.01 -56.35
C ARG A 295 -27.09 23.80 -55.42
N GLN A 296 -26.98 22.58 -55.96
CA GLN A 296 -26.86 21.37 -55.14
C GLN A 296 -25.62 21.41 -54.24
N LYS A 297 -24.49 21.92 -54.75
CA LYS A 297 -23.28 22.13 -53.96
C LYS A 297 -23.52 23.10 -52.80
N GLU A 298 -24.21 24.22 -53.05
CA GLU A 298 -24.56 25.20 -52.03
C GLU A 298 -25.50 24.62 -50.96
N GLU A 299 -26.53 23.86 -51.36
CA GLU A 299 -27.43 23.17 -50.43
C GLU A 299 -26.68 22.14 -49.55
N ALA A 300 -25.73 21.40 -50.13
CA ALA A 300 -24.89 20.45 -49.40
C ALA A 300 -23.93 21.15 -48.41
N LEU A 301 -23.40 22.32 -48.77
CA LEU A 301 -22.57 23.13 -47.88
C LEU A 301 -23.39 23.70 -46.71
N ASN A 302 -24.58 24.21 -46.98
CA ASN A 302 -25.48 24.72 -45.94
C ASN A 302 -25.91 23.60 -44.98
N PHE A 303 -26.21 22.40 -45.49
CA PHE A 303 -26.50 21.24 -44.65
C PHE A 303 -25.30 20.85 -43.79
N ARG A 304 -24.09 20.81 -44.38
CA ARG A 304 -22.86 20.53 -43.63
C ARG A 304 -22.65 21.53 -42.51
N ALA A 305 -22.75 22.83 -42.80
CA ALA A 305 -22.59 23.88 -41.79
C ALA A 305 -23.63 23.77 -40.67
N LYS A 306 -24.89 23.44 -40.99
CA LYS A 306 -25.92 23.19 -39.98
C LYS A 306 -25.56 21.99 -39.09
N LYS A 307 -25.10 20.89 -39.69
CA LYS A 307 -24.69 19.70 -38.95
C LYS A 307 -23.45 19.92 -38.10
N GLU A 308 -22.49 20.67 -38.59
CA GLU A 308 -21.29 21.07 -37.83
C GLU A 308 -21.67 21.90 -36.60
N ASN A 309 -22.61 22.84 -36.72
CA ASN A 309 -23.12 23.60 -35.58
C ASN A 309 -23.89 22.74 -34.57
N GLU A 310 -24.73 21.81 -35.04
CA GLU A 310 -25.44 20.86 -34.15
C GLU A 310 -24.45 19.97 -33.40
N VAL A 311 -23.45 19.42 -34.08
CA VAL A 311 -22.40 18.58 -33.48
C VAL A 311 -21.57 19.41 -32.48
N SER A 312 -21.15 20.62 -32.85
CA SER A 312 -20.39 21.51 -31.96
C SER A 312 -21.18 21.91 -30.71
N ALA A 313 -22.52 22.06 -30.81
CA ALA A 313 -23.35 22.33 -29.65
C ALA A 313 -23.38 21.13 -28.68
N VAL A 314 -23.56 19.92 -29.21
CA VAL A 314 -23.55 18.68 -28.43
C VAL A 314 -22.17 18.44 -27.80
N GLU A 315 -21.07 18.65 -28.54
CA GLU A 315 -19.71 18.54 -28.01
C GLU A 315 -19.47 19.48 -26.83
N LYS A 316 -19.96 20.72 -26.90
CA LYS A 316 -19.86 21.68 -25.78
C LYS A 316 -20.67 21.25 -24.57
N GLU A 317 -21.88 20.71 -24.77
CA GLU A 317 -22.73 20.20 -23.70
C GLU A 317 -22.06 19.01 -22.99
N LEU A 318 -21.55 18.03 -23.75
CA LEU A 318 -20.83 16.88 -23.20
C LEU A 318 -19.55 17.31 -22.46
N THR A 319 -18.82 18.29 -22.99
CA THR A 319 -17.62 18.82 -22.31
C THR A 319 -17.97 19.45 -20.95
N ALA A 320 -19.11 20.16 -20.88
CA ALA A 320 -19.60 20.73 -19.63
C ALA A 320 -20.08 19.65 -18.65
N GLU A 321 -20.78 18.62 -19.12
CA GLU A 321 -21.19 17.47 -18.32
C GLU A 321 -19.99 16.73 -17.72
N ILE A 322 -18.96 16.44 -18.54
CA ILE A 322 -17.70 15.83 -18.08
C ILE A 322 -17.07 16.68 -16.98
N SER A 323 -16.98 17.99 -17.17
CA SER A 323 -16.37 18.91 -16.19
C SER A 323 -17.12 18.90 -14.84
N GLU A 324 -18.45 18.83 -14.85
CA GLU A 324 -19.25 18.74 -13.62
C GLU A 324 -19.10 17.37 -12.94
N LEU A 325 -19.04 16.28 -13.71
CA LEU A 325 -18.79 14.93 -13.18
C LEU A 325 -17.41 14.80 -12.55
N GLU A 326 -16.38 15.39 -13.16
CA GLU A 326 -15.03 15.44 -12.58
C GLU A 326 -15.01 16.18 -11.25
N LYS A 327 -15.71 17.32 -11.17
CA LYS A 327 -15.86 18.07 -9.91
C LYS A 327 -16.58 17.26 -8.82
N GLN A 328 -17.62 16.51 -9.18
CA GLN A 328 -18.32 15.63 -8.23
C GLN A 328 -17.43 14.47 -7.75
N ARG A 329 -16.62 13.89 -8.64
CA ARG A 329 -15.61 12.88 -8.28
C ARG A 329 -14.63 13.45 -7.24
N ASP A 330 -14.09 14.64 -7.49
CA ASP A 330 -13.08 15.25 -6.63
C ASP A 330 -13.65 15.57 -5.23
N GLU A 331 -14.90 16.04 -5.15
CA GLU A 331 -15.61 16.26 -3.88
C GLU A 331 -15.85 14.94 -3.11
N LEU A 332 -16.25 13.88 -3.81
CA LEU A 332 -16.42 12.56 -3.19
C LEU A 332 -15.09 12.00 -2.68
N GLU A 333 -14.01 12.16 -3.44
CA GLU A 333 -12.67 11.74 -3.02
C GLU A 333 -12.20 12.52 -1.78
N ALA A 334 -12.46 13.84 -1.72
CA ALA A 334 -12.16 14.65 -0.54
C ALA A 334 -12.95 14.18 0.70
N ARG A 335 -14.23 13.85 0.54
CA ARG A 335 -15.06 13.27 1.62
C ARG A 335 -14.54 11.91 2.07
N LEU A 336 -14.13 11.06 1.14
CA LEU A 336 -13.54 9.75 1.44
C LEU A 336 -12.27 9.92 2.28
N LYS A 337 -11.37 10.83 1.89
CA LYS A 337 -10.14 11.14 2.65
C LYS A 337 -10.47 11.58 4.07
N LYS A 338 -11.47 12.45 4.26
CA LYS A 338 -11.92 12.89 5.59
C LYS A 338 -12.48 11.74 6.44
N VAL A 339 -13.29 10.87 5.85
CA VAL A 339 -13.83 9.69 6.54
C VAL A 339 -12.70 8.75 6.94
N ASN A 340 -11.72 8.51 6.07
CA ASN A 340 -10.59 7.64 6.35
C ASN A 340 -9.73 8.16 7.52
N ILE A 341 -9.43 9.46 7.56
CA ILE A 341 -8.72 10.10 8.69
C ILE A 341 -9.51 9.91 9.99
N SER A 342 -10.83 10.14 9.94
CA SER A 342 -11.70 10.02 11.12
C SER A 342 -11.81 8.57 11.60
N LEU A 343 -11.84 7.61 10.67
CA LEU A 343 -11.87 6.17 10.94
C LEU A 343 -10.57 5.72 11.62
N ASN A 344 -9.42 6.09 11.07
CA ASN A 344 -8.11 5.76 11.65
C ASN A 344 -7.96 6.36 13.06
N ALA A 345 -8.42 7.61 13.27
CA ALA A 345 -8.44 8.22 14.59
C ALA A 345 -9.36 7.45 15.57
N ALA A 346 -10.51 6.96 15.12
CA ALA A 346 -11.41 6.15 15.94
C ALA A 346 -10.84 4.77 16.27
N ILE A 347 -10.18 4.12 15.31
CA ILE A 347 -9.46 2.85 15.50
C ILE A 347 -8.34 3.02 16.52
N GLY A 348 -7.56 4.11 16.42
CA GLY A 348 -6.50 4.45 17.38
C GLY A 348 -7.05 4.60 18.81
N ARG A 349 -8.13 5.37 18.98
CA ARG A 349 -8.80 5.51 20.29
C ARG A 349 -9.31 4.16 20.83
N LEU A 350 -9.89 3.33 19.99
CA LEU A 350 -10.37 2.00 20.39
C LEU A 350 -9.22 1.11 20.87
N LYS A 351 -8.08 1.13 20.18
CA LYS A 351 -6.87 0.41 20.59
C LYS A 351 -6.38 0.88 21.95
N GLN A 352 -6.24 2.19 22.14
CA GLN A 352 -5.83 2.78 23.41
C GLN A 352 -6.77 2.38 24.57
N THR A 353 -8.09 2.51 24.40
CA THR A 353 -9.05 2.13 25.45
C THR A 353 -9.00 0.64 25.78
N ARG A 354 -8.71 -0.22 24.79
CA ARG A 354 -8.53 -1.66 25.04
C ARG A 354 -7.27 -1.93 25.85
N GLU A 355 -6.16 -1.28 25.52
CA GLU A 355 -4.90 -1.40 26.27
C GLU A 355 -5.04 -0.89 27.72
N GLU A 356 -5.72 0.25 27.92
CA GLU A 356 -6.02 0.79 29.26
C GLU A 356 -6.86 -0.18 30.09
N ARG A 357 -7.88 -0.79 29.49
CA ARG A 357 -8.67 -1.83 30.15
C ARG A 357 -7.81 -3.05 30.51
N ASP A 358 -6.98 -3.54 29.60
CA ASP A 358 -6.16 -4.73 29.85
C ASP A 358 -5.13 -4.46 30.96
N GLN A 359 -4.56 -3.25 31.01
CA GLN A 359 -3.70 -2.79 32.12
C GLN A 359 -4.46 -2.70 33.45
N PHE A 360 -5.69 -2.20 33.43
CA PHE A 360 -6.54 -2.14 34.61
C PHE A 360 -6.88 -3.54 35.13
N ASP A 361 -7.23 -4.48 34.25
CA ASP A 361 -7.54 -5.86 34.62
C ASP A 361 -6.33 -6.56 35.24
N GLU A 362 -5.13 -6.34 34.68
CA GLU A 362 -3.89 -6.86 35.25
C GLU A 362 -3.59 -6.26 36.64
N ALA A 363 -3.69 -4.94 36.80
CA ALA A 363 -3.50 -4.28 38.09
C ALA A 363 -4.52 -4.76 39.13
N ASN A 364 -5.78 -4.96 38.71
CA ASN A 364 -6.84 -5.47 39.57
C ASN A 364 -6.57 -6.92 40.00
N ASN A 365 -6.11 -7.77 39.08
CA ASN A 365 -5.71 -9.15 39.39
C ASN A 365 -4.57 -9.18 40.41
N GLN A 366 -3.56 -8.31 40.27
CA GLN A 366 -2.47 -8.18 41.23
C GLN A 366 -2.97 -7.75 42.62
N MET A 367 -3.90 -6.80 42.67
CA MET A 367 -4.54 -6.38 43.92
C MET A 367 -5.27 -7.54 44.60
N ILE A 368 -6.10 -8.28 43.86
CA ILE A 368 -6.84 -9.44 44.37
C ILE A 368 -5.87 -10.50 44.93
N PHE A 369 -4.78 -10.78 44.21
CA PHE A 369 -3.77 -11.72 44.68
C PHE A 369 -3.14 -11.26 46.01
N SER A 370 -2.79 -9.97 46.12
CA SER A 370 -2.21 -9.41 47.35
C SER A 370 -3.18 -9.46 48.54
N LEU A 371 -4.46 -9.19 48.29
CA LEU A 371 -5.50 -9.26 49.31
C LEU A 371 -5.72 -10.69 49.78
N LYS A 372 -5.76 -11.65 48.85
CA LYS A 372 -5.86 -13.07 49.17
C LYS A 372 -4.65 -13.57 49.98
N ALA A 373 -3.45 -13.07 49.68
CA ALA A 373 -2.25 -13.39 50.46
C ALA A 373 -2.36 -12.89 51.91
N LYS A 374 -2.80 -11.63 52.10
CA LYS A 374 -3.03 -11.06 53.44
C LYS A 374 -4.15 -11.77 54.20
N ASP A 375 -5.23 -12.13 53.52
CA ASP A 375 -6.35 -12.87 54.12
C ASP A 375 -5.87 -14.24 54.64
N ASN A 376 -5.06 -14.95 53.85
CA ASN A 376 -4.43 -16.20 54.28
C ASN A 376 -3.48 -16.01 55.48
N GLU A 377 -2.72 -14.92 55.52
CA GLU A 377 -1.81 -14.59 56.62
C GLU A 377 -2.58 -14.29 57.91
N LEU A 378 -3.63 -13.46 57.83
CA LEU A 378 -4.52 -13.17 58.93
C LEU A 378 -5.22 -14.43 59.43
N SER A 379 -5.69 -15.29 58.52
CA SER A 379 -6.29 -16.58 58.89
C SER A 379 -5.31 -17.45 59.68
N LYS A 380 -4.03 -17.50 59.29
CA LYS A 380 -2.99 -18.22 60.06
C LYS A 380 -2.77 -17.58 61.44
N SER A 381 -2.69 -16.26 61.51
CA SER A 381 -2.55 -15.54 62.78
C SER A 381 -3.71 -15.83 63.73
N ILE A 382 -4.95 -15.83 63.24
CA ILE A 382 -6.15 -16.19 64.03
C ILE A 382 -6.04 -17.61 64.56
N THR A 383 -5.62 -18.58 63.73
CA THR A 383 -5.43 -19.96 64.21
C THR A 383 -4.36 -20.05 65.30
N SER A 384 -3.26 -19.29 65.19
CA SER A 384 -2.23 -19.22 66.24
C SER A 384 -2.77 -18.62 67.54
N CYS A 385 -3.45 -17.48 67.47
CA CYS A 385 -4.06 -16.83 68.64
C CYS A 385 -5.09 -17.74 69.33
N ASN A 386 -5.88 -18.51 68.57
CA ASN A 386 -6.82 -19.47 69.16
C ASN A 386 -6.12 -20.61 69.90
N VAL A 387 -4.99 -21.12 69.35
CA VAL A 387 -4.16 -22.11 70.04
C VAL A 387 -3.56 -21.52 71.32
N GLU A 388 -2.99 -20.32 71.25
CA GLU A 388 -2.44 -19.60 72.40
C GLU A 388 -3.49 -19.35 73.49
N ALA A 389 -4.70 -18.93 73.12
CA ALA A 389 -5.81 -18.76 74.04
C ALA A 389 -6.20 -20.09 74.73
N GLY A 390 -6.15 -21.20 74.01
CA GLY A 390 -6.33 -22.54 74.57
C GLY A 390 -5.25 -22.89 75.60
N VAL A 391 -3.98 -22.58 75.31
CA VAL A 391 -2.85 -22.77 76.24
C VAL A 391 -3.01 -21.93 77.51
N VAL A 392 -3.36 -20.64 77.37
CA VAL A 392 -3.62 -19.75 78.50
C VAL A 392 -4.76 -20.27 79.37
N LYS A 393 -5.84 -20.76 78.76
CA LYS A 393 -6.96 -21.38 79.49
C LYS A 393 -6.51 -22.61 80.29
N THR A 394 -5.67 -23.47 79.71
CA THR A 394 -5.11 -24.62 80.43
C THR A 394 -4.24 -24.17 81.61
N TRP A 395 -3.43 -23.12 81.45
CA TRP A 395 -2.64 -22.55 82.55
C TRP A 395 -3.49 -21.97 83.67
N ILE A 396 -4.57 -21.25 83.32
CA ILE A 396 -5.53 -20.73 84.30
C ILE A 396 -6.11 -21.89 85.12
N ASN A 397 -6.60 -22.94 84.46
CA ASN A 397 -7.15 -24.11 85.14
C ASN A 397 -6.12 -24.78 86.06
N PHE A 398 -4.88 -24.96 85.58
CA PHE A 398 -3.80 -25.53 86.39
C PHE A 398 -3.50 -24.71 87.65
N LEU A 399 -3.43 -23.37 87.53
CA LEU A 399 -3.17 -22.48 88.65
C LEU A 399 -4.33 -22.48 89.65
N GLU A 400 -5.58 -22.47 89.16
CA GLU A 400 -6.78 -22.57 89.99
C GLU A 400 -6.81 -23.90 90.75
N ASP A 401 -6.62 -25.03 90.07
CA ASP A 401 -6.59 -26.37 90.68
C ASP A 401 -5.47 -26.49 91.73
N THR A 402 -4.28 -25.96 91.41
CA THR A 402 -3.12 -25.96 92.33
C THR A 402 -3.40 -25.10 93.56
N TRP A 403 -3.99 -23.92 93.37
CA TRP A 403 -4.38 -23.03 94.47
C TRP A 403 -5.42 -23.68 95.39
N GLN A 404 -6.47 -24.29 94.82
CA GLN A 404 -7.50 -24.99 95.59
C GLN A 404 -6.90 -26.14 96.41
N LEU A 405 -6.01 -26.93 95.80
CA LEU A 405 -5.32 -28.02 96.49
C LEU A 405 -4.44 -27.50 97.66
N GLN A 406 -3.68 -26.44 97.41
CA GLN A 406 -2.81 -25.83 98.43
C GLN A 406 -3.61 -25.17 99.56
N SER A 407 -4.72 -24.49 99.24
CA SER A 407 -5.64 -23.91 100.22
C SER A 407 -6.25 -25.00 101.10
N SER A 408 -6.75 -26.09 100.50
CA SER A 408 -7.27 -27.25 101.24
C SER A 408 -6.22 -27.89 102.15
N TYR A 409 -4.98 -28.05 101.66
CA TYR A 409 -3.86 -28.55 102.47
C TYR A 409 -3.54 -27.62 103.65
N ASN A 410 -3.46 -26.31 103.41
CA ASN A 410 -3.20 -25.31 104.44
C ASN A 410 -4.32 -25.27 105.48
N GLU A 411 -5.60 -25.32 105.06
CA GLU A 411 -6.74 -25.42 105.99
C GLU A 411 -6.69 -26.68 106.84
N GLN A 412 -6.31 -27.83 106.27
CA GLN A 412 -6.12 -29.08 107.04
C GLN A 412 -4.97 -28.94 108.05
N LYS A 413 -3.86 -28.32 107.65
CA LYS A 413 -2.73 -28.04 108.54
C LYS A 413 -3.11 -27.05 109.65
N GLU A 414 -3.91 -26.03 109.33
CA GLU A 414 -4.40 -25.05 110.29
C GLU A 414 -5.39 -25.67 111.28
N LYS A 415 -6.31 -26.54 110.82
CA LYS A 415 -7.19 -27.33 111.69
C LYS A 415 -6.38 -28.22 112.64
N ARG A 416 -5.33 -28.89 112.16
CA ARG A 416 -4.43 -29.71 113.01
C ARG A 416 -3.60 -28.89 113.99
N THR A 417 -3.33 -27.60 113.72
CA THR A 417 -2.55 -26.72 114.62
C THR A 417 -3.44 -26.00 115.63
N LYS A 418 -4.70 -25.72 115.27
CA LYS A 418 -5.74 -25.20 116.17
C LYS A 418 -6.25 -26.25 117.16
N ASP A 419 -6.37 -27.52 116.77
CA ASP A 419 -6.65 -28.63 117.70
C ASP A 419 -5.50 -28.89 118.71
N VAL A 420 -4.32 -28.32 118.48
CA VAL A 420 -3.13 -28.45 119.35
C VAL A 420 -2.93 -27.23 120.26
N SER A 421 -3.65 -26.12 120.05
CA SER A 421 -3.36 -24.86 120.73
C SER A 421 -4.63 -24.15 121.20
N THR A 422 -5.24 -24.68 122.25
CA THR A 422 -5.94 -23.88 123.27
C THR A 422 -5.08 -23.86 124.52
N GLU A 423 -4.07 -22.97 124.56
CA GLU A 423 -3.69 -22.17 125.74
C GLU A 423 -2.86 -20.96 125.28
N HIS A 424 -3.19 -19.81 125.89
CA HIS A 424 -2.52 -18.51 125.95
C HIS A 424 -2.55 -17.49 124.79
N ASP A 425 -3.50 -16.55 124.91
CA ASP A 425 -3.36 -15.13 125.30
C ASP A 425 -2.25 -14.22 124.73
N ASN A 426 -2.75 -13.12 124.14
CA ASN A 426 -2.41 -11.70 124.31
C ASN A 426 -0.95 -11.22 124.16
N GLU A 427 -0.71 -10.32 123.20
CA GLU A 427 -0.78 -8.85 123.36
C GLU A 427 0.12 -8.15 122.32
N GLU A 428 -0.32 -6.95 121.92
CA GLU A 428 0.51 -5.76 121.69
C GLU A 428 0.57 -5.16 120.27
N LEU A 429 0.09 -3.92 120.23
CA LEU A 429 0.07 -2.92 119.16
C LEU A 429 1.48 -2.62 118.62
N SER A 430 1.68 -2.49 117.30
CA SER A 430 2.64 -1.51 116.76
C SER A 430 2.53 -1.24 115.24
N GLU A 431 2.70 0.04 114.88
CA GLU A 431 3.16 0.60 113.60
C GLU A 431 2.21 0.72 112.38
N LYS A 432 1.56 1.89 112.28
CA LYS A 432 0.86 2.44 111.11
C LYS A 432 1.79 3.09 110.05
N THR A 433 3.04 2.65 109.91
CA THR A 433 4.08 3.36 109.11
C THR A 433 4.32 2.83 107.69
N SER A 434 3.67 1.74 107.28
CA SER A 434 3.88 1.12 105.95
C SER A 434 2.94 1.59 104.82
N PRO A 435 1.63 1.89 105.02
CA PRO A 435 0.73 2.17 103.89
C PRO A 435 0.92 3.57 103.28
N GLN A 436 1.33 4.55 104.09
CA GLN A 436 1.43 5.94 103.66
C GLN A 436 2.68 6.18 102.78
N LYS A 437 3.78 5.48 103.07
CA LYS A 437 5.02 5.58 102.27
C LYS A 437 4.85 5.02 100.86
N SER A 438 4.20 3.87 100.72
CA SER A 438 3.94 3.27 99.41
C SER A 438 3.04 4.14 98.55
N LEU A 439 2.04 4.79 99.15
CA LEU A 439 1.14 5.72 98.45
C LEU A 439 1.87 6.99 98.01
N GLU A 440 2.75 7.55 98.84
CA GLU A 440 3.56 8.72 98.48
C GLU A 440 4.59 8.39 97.37
N GLU A 441 5.18 7.18 97.36
CA GLU A 441 6.07 6.72 96.29
C GLU A 441 5.32 6.50 94.96
N GLU A 442 4.14 5.89 95.01
CA GLU A 442 3.28 5.71 93.83
C GLU A 442 2.82 7.05 93.25
N TYR A 443 2.49 8.03 94.11
CA TYR A 443 2.16 9.39 93.69
C TYR A 443 3.33 10.06 92.95
N LEU A 444 4.56 9.96 93.47
CA LEU A 444 5.75 10.54 92.82
C LEU A 444 6.07 9.88 91.49
N GLU A 445 5.94 8.56 91.39
CA GLU A 445 6.20 7.82 90.15
C GLU A 445 5.14 8.14 89.08
N THR A 446 3.87 8.29 89.49
CA THR A 446 2.78 8.68 88.58
C THR A 446 2.90 10.13 88.13
N GLU A 447 3.22 11.07 89.03
CA GLU A 447 3.53 12.47 88.71
C GLU A 447 4.66 12.55 87.67
N LYS A 448 5.76 11.82 87.89
CA LYS A 448 6.89 11.77 86.97
C LYS A 448 6.50 11.25 85.58
N LYS A 449 5.69 10.18 85.51
CA LYS A 449 5.19 9.63 84.23
C LYS A 449 4.32 10.64 83.48
N ILE A 450 3.45 11.38 84.18
CA ILE A 450 2.59 12.41 83.59
C ILE A 450 3.44 13.57 83.04
N VAL A 451 4.42 14.06 83.80
CA VAL A 451 5.33 15.12 83.35
C VAL A 451 6.16 14.68 82.14
N ILE A 452 6.64 13.43 82.11
CA ILE A 452 7.35 12.88 80.95
C ILE A 452 6.43 12.82 79.72
N ALA A 453 5.20 12.35 79.87
CA ALA A 453 4.23 12.28 78.75
C ALA A 453 3.95 13.66 78.14
N PHE A 454 3.83 14.70 78.96
CA PHE A 454 3.71 16.07 78.51
C PHE A 454 4.95 16.54 77.73
N SER A 455 6.16 16.24 78.23
CA SER A 455 7.41 16.60 77.52
C SER A 455 7.56 15.90 76.15
N ILE A 456 7.10 14.65 76.03
CA ILE A 456 7.07 13.91 74.76
C ILE A 456 6.07 14.58 73.81
N THR A 457 4.88 14.95 74.32
CA THR A 457 3.87 15.65 73.53
C THR A 457 4.40 16.98 73.00
N ASP A 458 5.14 17.75 73.81
CA ASP A 458 5.77 19.00 73.38
C ASP A 458 6.81 18.76 72.27
N HIS A 459 7.58 17.67 72.37
CA HIS A 459 8.52 17.27 71.32
C HIS A 459 7.80 16.90 70.01
N MET A 460 6.73 16.13 70.09
CA MET A 460 5.90 15.75 68.93
C MET A 460 5.23 16.97 68.29
N LYS A 461 4.69 17.88 69.12
CA LYS A 461 4.12 19.16 68.68
C LYS A 461 5.19 19.99 67.95
N LYS A 462 6.41 20.07 68.49
CA LYS A 462 7.52 20.77 67.85
C LYS A 462 7.89 20.16 66.51
N LEU A 463 8.04 18.83 66.42
CA LEU A 463 8.33 18.13 65.16
C LEU A 463 7.24 18.43 64.11
N PHE A 464 5.97 18.25 64.50
CA PHE A 464 4.81 18.49 63.64
C PHE A 464 4.74 19.92 63.09
N TYR A 465 5.08 20.92 63.89
CA TYR A 465 5.09 22.32 63.45
C TYR A 465 6.42 22.76 62.80
N SER A 466 7.51 22.01 62.96
CA SER A 466 8.83 22.35 62.39
C SER A 466 9.11 21.77 60.99
N GLU A 467 8.34 20.78 60.55
CA GLU A 467 8.56 20.09 59.28
C GLU A 467 8.04 20.92 58.09
N GLN A 468 8.95 21.65 57.43
CA GLN A 468 8.67 22.49 56.27
C GLN A 468 8.94 21.71 54.98
N GLY A 469 7.99 20.83 54.62
CA GLY A 469 8.06 19.98 53.42
C GLY A 469 6.70 19.84 52.73
N VAL A 470 6.74 19.62 51.40
CA VAL A 470 5.58 19.60 50.48
C VAL A 470 4.55 18.49 50.77
N ASN A 471 4.81 17.62 51.75
CA ASN A 471 3.92 16.55 52.23
C ASN A 471 3.45 16.76 53.68
N SER A 472 3.42 18.00 54.18
CA SER A 472 3.03 18.30 55.56
C SER A 472 1.53 18.13 55.77
N ARG A 473 1.13 17.23 56.69
CA ARG A 473 -0.25 17.10 57.22
C ARG A 473 -0.60 18.20 58.24
N ARG A 474 -0.01 19.39 58.10
CA ARG A 474 -0.12 20.51 59.08
C ARG A 474 -1.56 20.92 59.41
N ASP A 475 -2.46 20.69 58.45
CA ASP A 475 -3.87 21.07 58.50
C ASP A 475 -4.80 19.87 58.78
N ASP A 476 -4.26 18.79 59.34
CA ASP A 476 -5.06 17.67 59.84
C ASP A 476 -5.81 18.10 61.12
N GLU A 477 -7.13 18.25 60.98
CA GLU A 477 -8.04 18.73 62.03
C GLU A 477 -8.04 17.80 63.26
N ASP A 478 -7.90 16.49 63.05
CA ASP A 478 -7.92 15.51 64.14
C ASP A 478 -6.65 15.64 65.01
N VAL A 479 -5.50 15.87 64.38
CA VAL A 479 -4.22 16.07 65.08
C VAL A 479 -4.20 17.38 65.87
N ARG A 480 -4.78 18.46 65.33
CA ARG A 480 -4.91 19.74 66.04
C ARG A 480 -5.82 19.63 67.25
N ASN A 481 -6.96 18.95 67.10
CA ASN A 481 -7.87 18.68 68.20
C ASN A 481 -7.19 17.84 69.30
N LEU A 482 -6.40 16.83 68.94
CA LEU A 482 -5.68 16.01 69.91
C LEU A 482 -4.66 16.83 70.73
N PHE A 483 -3.87 17.69 70.10
CA PHE A 483 -2.95 18.58 70.83
C PHE A 483 -3.69 19.58 71.73
N SER A 484 -4.86 20.07 71.30
CA SER A 484 -5.72 20.95 72.10
C SER A 484 -6.27 20.23 73.34
N GLU A 485 -6.75 19.00 73.20
CA GLU A 485 -7.25 18.20 74.31
C GLU A 485 -6.14 17.83 75.31
N ILE A 486 -4.92 17.54 74.83
CA ILE A 486 -3.77 17.30 75.73
C ILE A 486 -3.36 18.58 76.48
N GLU A 487 -3.47 19.75 75.85
CA GLU A 487 -3.23 21.04 76.52
C GLU A 487 -4.28 21.33 77.60
N LYS A 488 -5.57 21.07 77.33
CA LYS A 488 -6.63 21.15 78.35
C LYS A 488 -6.38 20.19 79.51
N LEU A 489 -5.83 19.00 79.23
CA LEU A 489 -5.45 18.04 80.27
C LEU A 489 -4.26 18.54 81.11
N ARG A 490 -3.28 19.22 80.48
CA ARG A 490 -2.17 19.89 81.18
C ARG A 490 -2.69 21.00 82.11
N GLU A 491 -3.55 21.88 81.63
CA GLU A 491 -4.15 22.94 82.45
C GLU A 491 -4.92 22.35 83.64
N ARG A 492 -5.66 21.26 83.43
CA ARG A 492 -6.32 20.53 84.52
C ARG A 492 -5.30 19.98 85.51
N PHE A 493 -4.23 19.35 85.03
CA PHE A 493 -3.18 18.80 85.88
C PHE A 493 -2.48 19.88 86.71
N GLU A 494 -2.13 21.02 86.11
CA GLU A 494 -1.50 22.16 86.79
C GLU A 494 -2.44 22.86 87.79
N SER A 495 -3.76 22.79 87.57
CA SER A 495 -4.75 23.32 88.51
C SER A 495 -4.98 22.44 89.75
N VAL A 496 -4.53 21.18 89.74
CA VAL A 496 -4.59 20.31 90.92
C VAL A 496 -3.52 20.77 91.91
N GLU A 497 -3.97 21.17 93.11
CA GLU A 497 -3.05 21.56 94.19
C GLU A 497 -2.19 20.36 94.59
N ARG A 498 -0.87 20.49 94.42
CA ARG A 498 0.11 19.44 94.75
C ARG A 498 0.15 19.22 96.27
N PRO A 499 -0.18 18.01 96.77
CA PRO A 499 -0.08 17.71 98.20
C PRO A 499 1.36 17.82 98.70
N THR A 500 1.53 18.26 99.95
CA THR A 500 2.87 18.25 100.59
C THR A 500 3.22 16.82 101.00
N LEU A 501 4.26 16.24 100.40
CA LEU A 501 4.68 14.86 100.65
C LEU A 501 5.77 14.80 101.73
N ASP A 502 5.55 13.99 102.77
CA ASP A 502 6.49 13.80 103.87
C ASP A 502 7.82 13.18 103.39
N ILE A 503 7.80 12.34 102.34
CA ILE A 503 9.01 11.79 101.71
C ILE A 503 9.91 12.90 101.15
N GLU A 504 9.36 13.94 100.53
CA GLU A 504 10.16 15.05 99.98
C GLU A 504 10.72 15.94 101.10
N VAL A 505 9.94 16.21 102.14
CA VAL A 505 10.36 17.00 103.32
C VAL A 505 11.45 16.27 104.12
N ARG A 506 11.38 14.94 104.23
CA ARG A 506 12.44 14.12 104.86
C ARG A 506 13.70 14.06 104.02
N ARG A 507 13.59 14.01 102.68
CA ARG A 507 14.74 13.98 101.75
C ARG A 507 15.48 15.34 101.71
N ALA A 508 14.79 16.45 101.95
CA ALA A 508 15.39 17.80 102.02
C ALA A 508 16.14 18.11 103.34
N LYS A 509 15.98 17.29 104.40
CA LYS A 509 16.62 17.49 105.73
C LYS A 509 17.94 16.76 105.94
N VAL A 510 18.42 16.00 104.96
CA VAL A 510 19.70 15.28 105.04
C VAL A 510 20.74 16.01 104.17
N PRO A 511 21.74 16.71 104.76
CA PRO A 511 22.94 17.03 104.00
C PRO A 511 23.78 15.75 103.89
N THR A 512 24.37 15.45 102.74
CA THR A 512 25.83 15.21 102.56
C THR A 512 26.11 14.53 101.20
N LYS A 513 27.02 15.16 100.46
CA LYS A 513 28.04 14.67 99.51
C LYS A 513 27.70 13.62 98.46
N GLU A 514 27.83 14.10 97.23
CA GLU A 514 28.25 13.41 96.02
C GLU A 514 29.30 12.31 96.25
N ARG A 515 28.97 11.11 95.78
CA ARG A 515 29.93 10.12 95.33
C ARG A 515 29.40 9.56 94.02
N ALA A 516 30.14 9.83 92.95
CA ALA A 516 29.91 9.26 91.64
C ALA A 516 30.08 7.74 91.69
N GLU A 517 29.05 7.01 91.28
CA GLU A 517 29.16 5.62 90.86
C GLU A 517 28.45 5.45 89.52
N SER A 518 29.26 5.28 88.49
CA SER A 518 28.88 4.72 87.19
C SER A 518 28.80 3.20 87.33
N SER A 519 27.70 2.58 86.89
CA SER A 519 27.58 1.17 86.44
C SER A 519 26.14 0.91 85.99
N PRO A 520 25.81 -0.18 85.28
CA PRO A 520 26.44 -0.76 84.08
C PRO A 520 25.40 -0.99 82.96
N SER A 521 25.80 -0.97 81.69
CA SER A 521 24.99 -1.49 80.57
C SER A 521 25.60 -2.81 80.07
N PRO A 522 24.82 -3.91 79.92
CA PRO A 522 25.33 -5.14 79.36
C PRO A 522 25.19 -5.19 77.83
N VAL A 523 26.36 -5.31 77.18
CA VAL A 523 26.70 -6.24 76.08
C VAL A 523 25.86 -6.18 74.79
N GLN A 524 26.46 -5.54 73.77
CA GLN A 524 26.30 -5.87 72.34
C GLN A 524 27.30 -6.99 71.96
N VAL A 525 26.96 -7.86 70.99
CA VAL A 525 27.50 -7.99 69.60
C VAL A 525 27.28 -9.50 69.20
N PRO A 526 27.03 -9.97 67.94
CA PRO A 526 27.52 -9.46 66.64
C PRO A 526 26.59 -9.40 65.40
N SER A 527 26.93 -8.45 64.52
CA SER A 527 27.04 -8.44 63.03
C SER A 527 27.12 -9.82 62.35
N THR A 528 26.62 -10.17 61.15
CA THR A 528 26.41 -9.57 59.79
C THR A 528 25.88 -10.75 58.88
N PRO A 529 25.55 -10.65 57.55
CA PRO A 529 25.74 -9.57 56.57
C PRO A 529 24.55 -9.25 55.59
N LYS A 530 24.61 -8.03 55.04
CA LYS A 530 24.32 -7.57 53.65
C LYS A 530 23.33 -8.36 52.76
N ALA A 531 22.27 -7.67 52.31
CA ALA A 531 21.75 -7.74 50.94
C ALA A 531 21.16 -6.38 50.51
N GLU A 532 21.82 -5.82 49.50
CA GLU A 532 21.40 -4.87 48.45
C GLU A 532 20.30 -3.81 48.67
N THR A 533 20.76 -2.58 48.47
CA THR A 533 20.04 -1.35 48.15
C THR A 533 19.04 -1.56 46.99
N VAL A 534 17.75 -1.40 47.25
CA VAL A 534 16.76 -1.09 46.20
C VAL A 534 16.29 0.34 46.41
N VAL A 535 16.82 1.20 45.56
CA VAL A 535 16.40 2.59 45.37
C VAL A 535 15.00 2.59 44.76
N SER A 536 14.06 3.26 45.41
CA SER A 536 12.83 3.72 44.75
C SER A 536 13.15 4.76 43.68
N PRO A 537 12.59 4.66 42.47
CA PRO A 537 12.32 5.81 41.63
C PRO A 537 10.81 6.10 41.77
N LYS A 538 10.40 7.12 42.52
CA LYS A 538 10.22 8.50 42.04
C LYS A 538 9.75 8.56 40.58
N SER A 539 8.45 8.74 40.44
CA SER A 539 7.74 9.17 39.23
C SER A 539 8.36 10.46 38.69
N PRO A 540 8.61 10.57 37.37
CA PRO A 540 8.67 11.84 36.70
C PRO A 540 7.37 12.04 35.92
N ALA A 541 6.56 12.99 36.39
CA ALA A 541 5.74 13.75 35.46
C ALA A 541 6.69 14.43 34.45
N LYS A 542 6.41 14.30 33.15
CA LYS A 542 6.98 15.17 32.13
C LYS A 542 5.87 15.66 31.18
N PRO A 543 5.95 16.91 30.74
CA PRO A 543 5.07 17.51 29.74
C PRO A 543 5.53 17.18 28.31
N ASP A 544 4.64 17.49 27.37
CA ASP A 544 4.69 17.30 25.91
C ASP A 544 6.00 17.66 25.20
N GLN A 545 6.48 16.79 24.30
CA GLN A 545 6.85 17.08 22.89
C GLN A 545 7.31 15.81 22.14
N PRO A 546 7.33 15.80 20.78
CA PRO A 546 6.74 14.78 19.92
C PRO A 546 7.64 13.56 19.71
N LEU A 547 7.04 12.38 19.68
CA LEU A 547 7.70 11.16 19.21
C LEU A 547 7.15 10.78 17.84
N ASP A 548 8.13 10.54 16.98
CA ASP A 548 8.11 10.19 15.57
C ASP A 548 7.22 8.96 15.27
N LEU A 549 6.15 9.19 14.51
CA LEU A 549 5.12 8.22 14.16
C LEU A 549 5.56 7.23 13.06
N ASP A 550 6.66 7.52 12.34
CA ASP A 550 7.07 6.73 11.17
C ASP A 550 7.82 5.44 11.57
N SER A 551 8.50 5.43 12.72
CA SER A 551 9.22 4.24 13.21
C SER A 551 8.31 3.11 13.73
N GLU A 552 7.07 3.43 14.16
CA GLU A 552 6.13 2.39 14.63
C GLU A 552 5.29 1.78 13.50
N LEU A 553 5.18 2.46 12.36
CA LEU A 553 4.47 1.98 11.18
C LEU A 553 5.27 0.91 10.43
N ALA A 554 6.59 1.13 10.27
CA ALA A 554 7.52 0.14 9.68
C ALA A 554 7.61 -1.17 10.50
N LYS A 555 7.35 -1.10 11.81
CA LYS A 555 7.39 -2.26 12.70
C LYS A 555 6.13 -3.13 12.62
N LEU A 556 5.01 -2.53 12.19
CA LEU A 556 3.72 -3.22 12.01
C LEU A 556 3.57 -3.86 10.62
N GLU A 557 4.20 -3.31 9.57
CA GLU A 557 4.25 -3.93 8.25
C GLU A 557 5.11 -5.20 8.22
N LEU A 558 6.15 -5.27 9.08
CA LEU A 558 7.04 -6.43 9.18
C LEU A 558 6.35 -7.66 9.82
N GLU A 559 5.32 -7.46 10.65
CA GLU A 559 4.59 -8.54 11.33
C GLU A 559 3.48 -9.18 10.49
N PHE A 560 2.95 -8.47 9.46
CA PHE A 560 1.87 -8.99 8.61
C PHE A 560 2.36 -9.60 7.28
N GLY A 561 3.64 -9.48 6.93
CA GLY A 561 4.22 -10.01 5.68
C GLY A 561 4.50 -11.53 5.67
N GLN A 562 4.23 -12.26 6.76
CA GLN A 562 4.73 -13.64 6.94
C GLN A 562 3.70 -14.77 6.79
N VAL A 563 2.51 -14.51 6.25
CA VAL A 563 1.51 -15.57 5.97
C VAL A 563 1.08 -15.57 4.51
N ASN A 564 2.01 -15.96 3.62
CA ASN A 564 1.63 -16.62 2.36
C ASN A 564 2.77 -17.49 1.83
N LYS A 565 2.94 -18.68 2.41
CA LYS A 565 3.75 -19.76 1.82
C LYS A 565 2.83 -20.81 1.24
N TYR A 566 2.46 -20.63 -0.02
CA TYR A 566 2.13 -21.77 -0.88
C TYR A 566 3.37 -22.08 -1.71
N SER A 567 3.99 -23.21 -1.38
CA SER A 567 5.05 -23.88 -2.14
C SER A 567 4.54 -24.23 -3.54
N PRO A 568 5.26 -23.88 -4.63
CA PRO A 568 5.06 -24.47 -5.94
C PRO A 568 6.22 -25.40 -6.34
N GLU A 569 6.71 -26.27 -5.45
CA GLU A 569 7.35 -27.51 -5.88
C GLU A 569 6.27 -28.53 -6.28
N GLU A 570 5.90 -28.53 -7.56
CA GLU A 570 5.47 -29.68 -8.38
C GLU A 570 4.68 -29.18 -9.61
N ILE A 571 5.34 -28.46 -10.52
CA ILE A 571 5.01 -28.52 -11.95
C ILE A 571 6.33 -28.63 -12.72
N SER A 572 7.12 -29.68 -12.42
CA SER A 572 8.15 -30.14 -13.34
C SER A 572 7.47 -31.03 -14.39
N GLY A 573 7.29 -30.50 -15.59
CA GLY A 573 6.70 -31.26 -16.69
C GLY A 573 6.09 -30.33 -17.72
N TRP A 574 6.92 -29.52 -18.40
CA TRP A 574 6.48 -28.83 -19.62
C TRP A 574 7.32 -29.37 -20.77
N GLU A 575 6.60 -30.15 -21.57
CA GLU A 575 7.01 -30.85 -22.77
C GLU A 575 7.47 -29.84 -23.83
N PHE A 576 8.79 -29.74 -24.00
CA PHE A 576 9.36 -29.22 -25.24
C PHE A 576 9.22 -30.23 -26.41
N ASP A 577 8.69 -31.42 -26.12
CA ASP A 577 8.60 -32.54 -27.05
C ASP A 577 7.27 -32.61 -27.83
N GLU A 578 6.22 -31.87 -27.45
CA GLU A 578 4.91 -32.03 -28.11
C GLU A 578 4.89 -31.47 -29.55
N LEU A 579 5.79 -30.54 -29.89
CA LEU A 579 6.01 -30.08 -31.27
C LEU A 579 6.99 -30.94 -32.07
N GLU A 580 7.75 -31.83 -31.43
CA GLU A 580 8.61 -32.81 -32.10
C GLU A 580 7.87 -34.15 -32.28
N GLU A 581 7.01 -34.53 -31.34
CA GLU A 581 6.14 -35.72 -31.41
C GLU A 581 4.94 -35.53 -32.37
N GLU A 582 4.34 -34.34 -32.51
CA GLU A 582 3.35 -34.10 -33.58
C GLU A 582 3.98 -34.22 -34.98
N LEU A 583 5.25 -33.82 -35.14
CA LEU A 583 5.98 -33.95 -36.40
C LEU A 583 6.46 -35.40 -36.64
N ARG A 584 6.78 -36.16 -35.59
CA ARG A 584 7.08 -37.60 -35.68
C ARG A 584 5.84 -38.44 -35.99
N ALA A 585 4.70 -38.12 -35.40
CA ALA A 585 3.44 -38.83 -35.60
C ALA A 585 2.89 -38.65 -37.03
N ASP A 586 3.11 -37.49 -37.65
CA ASP A 586 2.75 -37.25 -39.05
C ASP A 586 3.74 -37.87 -40.06
N ILE A 587 5.01 -38.10 -39.66
CA ILE A 587 5.98 -38.85 -40.47
C ILE A 587 5.69 -40.36 -40.43
N SER A 588 5.22 -40.91 -39.31
CA SER A 588 4.85 -42.34 -39.19
C SER A 588 3.50 -42.71 -39.82
N LYS A 589 2.66 -41.75 -40.23
CA LYS A 589 1.40 -42.01 -40.94
C LYS A 589 1.50 -41.93 -42.46
N SER A 590 2.68 -41.64 -43.01
CA SER A 590 2.89 -41.51 -44.46
C SER A 590 3.94 -42.48 -45.04
N GLN A 591 4.14 -43.65 -44.40
CA GLN A 591 4.84 -44.80 -44.99
C GLN A 591 3.90 -45.97 -45.25
#